data_AF-A0A5C9AB88-F1
#
_entry.id   AF-A0A5C9AB88-F1
#
_cell.length_a   1.000
_cell.length_b   1.000
_cell.length_c   1.000
_cell.angle_alpha   90.00
_cell.angle_beta   90.00
_cell.angle_gamma   90.00
#
_symmetry.space_group_name_H-M   'P 1'
#
loop_
_entity.id
_entity.type
_entity.pdbx_description
1 polymer ?
#
loop_
_entity_poly.entity_id
_entity_poly.type
_entity_poly.pdbx_seq_one_letter_code
_entity_poly.pdbx_strand_id
1 'polypeptide(L)' 'MKQGQFARRTVINANAVAEARSRTGLTQTEFASVLCISVRTLQEWEQGRRHPSGAARTLVQIAARHPEVITEALSEMQ' A
#
# COMPACT_ATOMS: atom_id res chain seq x y z
N MET A 1 -43.13 11.70 3.22
CA MET A 1 -41.86 11.66 2.45
C MET A 1 -40.77 11.17 3.40
N LYS A 2 -40.19 9.97 3.21
CA LYS A 2 -39.19 9.39 4.11
C LYS A 2 -37.79 9.72 3.57
N GLN A 3 -36.97 10.35 4.40
CA GLN A 3 -35.66 10.88 4.05
C GLN A 3 -34.69 9.77 3.63
N GLY A 4 -33.99 9.99 2.52
CA GLY A 4 -33.11 9.03 1.87
C GLY A 4 -31.78 8.83 2.60
N GLN A 5 -31.59 7.64 3.16
CA GLN A 5 -30.27 7.13 3.54
C GLN A 5 -29.95 5.92 2.66
N PHE A 6 -29.21 6.16 1.57
CA PHE A 6 -28.77 5.15 0.60
C PHE A 6 -27.25 4.93 0.61
N ALA A 7 -26.58 5.07 1.76
CA ALA A 7 -25.14 4.81 1.81
C ALA A 7 -24.80 3.95 3.03
N ARG A 8 -24.55 2.67 2.78
CA ARG A 8 -23.87 1.79 3.74
C ARG A 8 -22.38 2.15 3.73
N ARG A 9 -21.86 2.64 4.85
CA ARG A 9 -20.41 2.85 5.03
C ARG A 9 -19.76 1.51 5.39
N THR A 10 -18.94 0.98 4.50
CA THR A 10 -18.08 -0.18 4.81
C THR A 10 -16.74 0.34 5.32
N VAL A 11 -16.42 0.04 6.57
CA VAL A 11 -15.10 0.32 7.15
C VAL A 11 -14.20 -0.85 6.79
N ILE A 12 -13.23 -0.64 5.91
CA ILE A 12 -12.20 -1.63 5.58
C ILE A 12 -11.00 -1.37 6.49
N ASN A 13 -10.64 -2.35 7.31
CA ASN A 13 -9.43 -2.27 8.12
C ASN A 13 -8.24 -2.61 7.23
N ALA A 14 -7.48 -1.59 6.82
CA ALA A 14 -6.28 -1.78 6.02
C ALA A 14 -5.19 -2.43 6.87
N ASN A 15 -4.41 -3.34 6.28
CA ASN A 15 -3.25 -3.87 6.99
C ASN A 15 -2.05 -2.93 6.85
N ALA A 16 -0.99 -3.20 7.61
CA ALA A 16 0.21 -2.36 7.64
C ALA A 16 0.86 -2.12 6.27
N VAL A 17 0.74 -3.08 5.33
CA VAL A 17 1.29 -2.93 3.97
C VAL A 17 0.45 -1.93 3.16
N ALA A 18 -0.87 -2.06 3.21
CA ALA A 18 -1.79 -1.15 2.54
C ALA A 18 -1.72 0.28 3.12
N GLU A 19 -1.52 0.39 4.44
CA GLU A 19 -1.29 1.67 5.10
C GLU A 19 0.04 2.31 4.68
N ALA A 20 1.12 1.53 4.63
CA ALA A 20 2.43 2.01 4.18
C ALA A 20 2.37 2.59 2.76
N ARG A 21 1.76 1.87 1.81
CA ARG A 21 1.57 2.39 0.45
C ARG A 21 0.68 3.63 0.44
N SER A 22 -0.42 3.61 1.18
CA SER A 22 -1.34 4.77 1.18
C SER A 22 -0.67 6.04 1.70
N ARG A 23 0.30 5.93 2.62
CA ARG A 23 1.11 7.05 3.11
C ARG A 23 2.05 7.65 2.05
N THR A 24 2.50 6.86 1.07
CA THR A 24 3.34 7.37 -0.02
C THR A 24 2.54 8.07 -1.12
N GLY A 25 1.21 7.89 -1.15
CA GLY A 25 0.34 8.39 -2.22
C GLY A 25 0.45 7.62 -3.53
N LEU A 26 1.26 6.56 -3.59
CA LEU A 26 1.53 5.81 -4.81
C LEU A 26 0.43 4.78 -5.12
N THR A 27 0.22 4.52 -6.41
CA THR A 27 -0.59 3.40 -6.88
C THR A 27 0.06 2.04 -6.52
N GLN A 28 -0.71 0.95 -6.60
CA GLN A 28 -0.15 -0.39 -6.42
C GLN A 28 0.98 -0.69 -7.42
N THR A 29 0.87 -0.20 -8.66
CA THR A 29 1.87 -0.41 -9.71
C THR A 29 3.18 0.30 -9.39
N GLU A 30 3.12 1.59 -9.05
CA GLU A 30 4.31 2.38 -8.71
C GLU A 30 5.00 1.84 -7.46
N PHE A 31 4.23 1.57 -6.40
CA PHE A 31 4.80 1.05 -5.16
C PHE A 31 5.43 -0.34 -5.34
N ALA A 32 4.79 -1.21 -6.14
CA ALA A 32 5.36 -2.51 -6.47
C ALA A 32 6.65 -2.39 -7.31
N SER A 33 6.71 -1.41 -8.21
CA SER A 33 7.92 -1.09 -9.00
C SER A 33 9.09 -0.68 -8.10
N VAL A 34 8.86 0.23 -7.16
CA VAL A 34 9.91 0.69 -6.22
C VAL A 34 10.43 -0.45 -5.36
N LEU A 35 9.55 -1.35 -4.93
CA LEU A 35 9.93 -2.53 -4.15
C LEU A 35 10.45 -3.70 -5.00
N CYS A 36 10.53 -3.54 -6.33
CA CYS A 36 10.97 -4.58 -7.27
C CYS A 36 10.18 -5.90 -7.13
N ILE A 37 8.87 -5.81 -6.93
CA ILE A 37 7.96 -6.96 -6.83
C ILE A 37 6.84 -6.87 -7.86
N SER A 38 6.18 -7.99 -8.14
CA SER A 38 4.96 -7.96 -8.95
C SER A 38 3.82 -7.26 -8.21
N VAL A 39 2.95 -6.57 -8.96
CA VAL A 39 1.68 -6.01 -8.43
C VAL A 39 0.86 -7.09 -7.74
N ARG A 40 0.86 -8.31 -8.29
CA ARG A 40 0.20 -9.48 -7.70
C ARG A 40 0.72 -9.78 -6.30
N THR A 41 2.04 -9.74 -6.10
CA THR A 41 2.67 -9.95 -4.79
C THR A 41 2.20 -8.90 -3.78
N LEU A 42 2.20 -7.61 -4.17
CA LEU A 42 1.71 -6.54 -3.31
C LEU A 42 0.23 -6.73 -2.94
N GLN A 43 -0.61 -7.12 -3.89
CA GLN A 43 -2.03 -7.40 -3.64
C GLN A 43 -2.26 -8.58 -2.68
N GLU A 44 -1.47 -9.66 -2.81
CA GLU A 44 -1.52 -10.78 -1.86
C GLU A 44 -1.16 -10.32 -0.44
N TRP A 45 -0.22 -9.38 -0.31
CA TRP A 45 0.14 -8.78 0.97
C TRP A 45 -0.94 -7.85 1.51
N GLU A 46 -1.43 -6.88 0.73
CA GLU A 46 -2.46 -5.93 1.15
C GLU A 46 -3.79 -6.61 1.51
N GLN A 47 -4.09 -7.76 0.89
CA GLN A 47 -5.29 -8.56 1.19
C GLN A 47 -5.06 -9.59 2.31
N GLY A 48 -3.85 -9.65 2.88
CA GLY A 48 -3.50 -10.52 4.01
C GLY A 48 -3.39 -12.02 3.67
N ARG A 49 -3.40 -12.39 2.39
CA ARG A 49 -3.24 -13.79 1.95
C ARG A 49 -1.80 -14.27 2.06
N ARG A 50 -0.83 -13.36 1.95
CA ARG A 50 0.60 -13.62 2.17
C ARG A 50 1.21 -12.51 3.00
N HIS A 51 2.39 -12.79 3.54
CA HIS A 51 3.15 -11.83 4.33
C HIS A 51 4.46 -11.47 3.61
N PRO A 52 4.96 -10.23 3.75
CA PRO A 52 6.29 -9.88 3.27
C PRO A 52 7.37 -10.74 3.93
N SER A 53 8.41 -11.06 3.15
CA SER A 53 9.66 -11.66 3.67
C SER A 53 10.34 -10.72 4.68
N GLY A 54 11.37 -11.20 5.39
CA GLY A 54 12.07 -10.39 6.39
C GLY A 54 12.55 -9.03 5.85
N ALA A 55 13.27 -9.03 4.73
CA ALA A 55 13.75 -7.81 4.08
C ALA A 55 12.59 -6.93 3.58
N ALA A 56 11.60 -7.53 2.90
CA ALA A 56 10.45 -6.78 2.40
C ALA A 56 9.61 -6.16 3.52
N ARG A 57 9.51 -6.81 4.67
CA ARG A 57 8.84 -6.25 5.86
C ARG A 57 9.57 -5.02 6.38
N THR A 58 10.90 -5.04 6.41
CA THR A 58 11.70 -3.86 6.78
C THR A 58 11.46 -2.73 5.78
N LEU A 59 11.45 -3.00 4.48
CA LEU A 59 11.15 -1.98 3.46
C LEU A 59 9.75 -1.39 3.61
N VAL A 60 8.74 -2.22 3.87
CA VAL A 60 7.37 -1.75 4.16
C VAL A 60 7.33 -0.85 5.41
N GLN A 61 8.08 -1.20 6.46
CA GLN A 61 8.16 -0.36 7.66
C GLN A 61 8.87 0.97 7.39
N ILE A 62 9.92 0.96 6.56
CA ILE A 62 10.59 2.19 6.11
C ILE A 62 9.60 3.04 5.33
N ALA A 63 8.87 2.47 4.36
CA ALA A 63 7.83 3.17 3.60
C ALA A 63 6.74 3.78 4.52
N ALA A 64 6.38 3.11 5.61
CA ALA A 64 5.41 3.63 6.56
C ALA A 64 5.93 4.80 7.41
N ARG A 65 7.23 4.85 7.71
CA ARG A 65 7.87 5.88 8.55
C ARG A 65 8.42 7.05 7.73
N HIS A 66 8.92 6.75 6.53
CA HIS A 66 9.65 7.63 5.62
C HIS A 66 9.09 7.47 4.20
N PRO A 67 7.81 7.86 3.96
CA PRO A 67 7.20 7.73 2.64
C PRO A 67 7.95 8.50 1.55
N GLU A 68 8.62 9.60 1.92
CA GLU A 68 9.43 10.45 1.03
C GLU A 68 10.52 9.67 0.30
N VAL A 69 11.16 8.69 0.96
CA VAL A 69 12.24 7.88 0.37
C VAL A 69 11.71 7.00 -0.77
N ILE A 70 10.47 6.50 -0.64
CA ILE A 70 9.84 5.68 -1.67
C ILE A 70 9.45 6.54 -2.88
N THR A 71 8.95 7.75 -2.63
CA THR A 71 8.58 8.69 -3.69
C THR A 71 9.82 9.20 -4.44
N GLU A 72 10.91 9.48 -3.72
CA GLU A 72 12.22 9.84 -4.30
C GLU A 72 12.74 8.72 -5.20
N ALA A 73 12.78 7.48 -4.69
CA ALA A 73 13.22 6.32 -5.48
C ALA A 73 12.39 6.12 -6.77
N LEU A 74 11.09 6.39 -6.74
CA LEU A 74 10.26 6.33 -7.95
C LEU A 74 10.68 7.38 -8.99
N SER A 75 11.03 8.59 -8.55
CA SER A 75 11.42 9.68 -9.45
C SER A 75 12.76 9.43 -10.14
N GLU A 76 13.69 8.71 -9.49
CA GLU A 76 14.99 8.32 -10.06
C GLU A 76 14.88 7.19 -11.10
N MET A 77 13.75 6.47 -11.12
CA MET A 77 13.49 5.38 -12.06
C MET A 77 12.92 5.84 -13.42
N GLN A 78 12.70 7.16 -13.59
CA GLN A 78 12.19 7.77 -14.83
C GLN A 78 13.32 8.33 -15.69
#